data_AF-A0A2R6QM65-F1
#
_entry.id   AF-A0A2R6QM65-F1
#
_cell.length_a   1.000
_cell.length_b   1.000
_cell.length_c   1.000
_cell.angle_alpha   90.00
_cell.angle_beta   90.00
_cell.angle_gamma   90.00
#
_symmetry.space_group_name_H-M   'P 1'
#
loop_
_entity.id
_entity.type
_entity.pdbx_description
1 polymer ?
#
loop_
_entity_poly.entity_id
_entity_poly.type
_entity_poly.pdbx_seq_one_letter_code
_entity_poly.pdbx_strand_id
1 'polypeptide(L)'
;MLPRVVPAVLLLGACVVSASITVYGVSGAAQQTFDVTATAVSSASPSTYTAAAFNSVVLQAPEVPVPGPPTQFNLSLQSSSQNVAFLSIPQSGSFFGFSVEFSVVNQVGIPFNDTSNLRLGIAEVGELILGDNLVGFQVGNEPDLYASHGHRPQNYSQGDYFNDFGIMVEAIGNDTLIPVRNNLIAPSVATGPWTPESVWDTGFVGVYSDSLGALAVEHGFGPPKDPQTVFSNYLNHTSGIDIISAYLNSTNFAQQNGKPFLMFETNSASCGGFPGVSDSFGIALWALDYGLQMAYSNFSGALLHVGGEDDTYNWTVGPIFYAAVAVAETFGSSNASQIVDLQANGVNIFTPGYAIYENGNLARVALFNYVTDPTGASTYTASISITGGTVPSQVSVKYLLAPSVAEKTNITWAGQTVASKDQRRYKQSLATKQLAFAKYKFPHLASL
;
A
#
# COMPACT_ATOMS: atom_id res chain seq x y z
N MET A 1 -63.19 -59.27 -12.35
CA MET A 1 -62.33 -59.44 -11.17
C MET A 1 -61.00 -58.76 -11.46
N LEU A 2 -60.76 -57.58 -10.88
CA LEU A 2 -59.48 -56.84 -10.94
C LEU A 2 -58.56 -57.26 -9.78
N PRO A 3 -57.24 -57.20 -9.99
CA PRO A 3 -56.32 -56.64 -8.99
C PRO A 3 -55.43 -55.55 -9.65
N ARG A 4 -55.57 -54.29 -9.25
CA ARG A 4 -54.73 -53.53 -8.28
C ARG A 4 -53.29 -53.28 -8.72
N VAL A 5 -53.12 -52.06 -9.23
CA VAL A 5 -51.88 -51.30 -9.50
C VAL A 5 -51.36 -50.69 -8.18
N VAL A 6 -50.04 -50.71 -7.97
CA VAL A 6 -49.33 -49.84 -7.02
C VAL A 6 -48.12 -49.24 -7.75
N PRO A 7 -47.98 -47.91 -7.86
CA PRO A 7 -46.79 -47.27 -8.43
C PRO A 7 -45.76 -46.98 -7.34
N ALA A 8 -44.49 -47.22 -7.64
CA ALA A 8 -43.36 -46.84 -6.81
C ALA A 8 -43.11 -45.32 -6.92
N VAL A 9 -43.09 -44.64 -5.77
CA VAL A 9 -42.79 -43.21 -5.63
C VAL A 9 -41.27 -43.02 -5.56
N LEU A 10 -40.73 -42.22 -6.47
CA LEU A 10 -39.35 -41.74 -6.47
C LEU A 10 -39.27 -40.53 -5.52
N LEU A 11 -38.69 -40.69 -4.32
CA LEU A 11 -38.37 -39.56 -3.44
C LEU A 11 -36.97 -39.03 -3.75
N LEU A 12 -36.89 -37.79 -4.23
CA LEU A 12 -35.68 -36.97 -4.23
C LEU A 12 -35.32 -36.60 -2.78
N GLY A 13 -34.35 -37.29 -2.20
CA GLY A 13 -33.75 -36.92 -0.92
C GLY A 13 -32.76 -35.77 -1.08
N ALA A 14 -33.10 -34.61 -0.52
CA ALA A 14 -32.16 -33.52 -0.33
C ALA A 14 -31.00 -33.98 0.57
N CYS A 15 -29.76 -33.90 0.09
CA CYS A 15 -28.58 -34.07 0.92
C CYS A 15 -28.46 -32.84 1.85
N VAL A 16 -28.93 -32.97 3.08
CA VAL A 16 -28.59 -32.06 4.17
C VAL A 16 -27.19 -32.46 4.63
N VAL A 17 -26.19 -31.62 4.34
CA VAL A 17 -24.86 -31.77 4.95
C VAL A 17 -24.95 -31.26 6.38
N SER A 18 -25.12 -32.17 7.33
CA SER A 18 -24.87 -31.89 8.75
C SER A 18 -23.36 -31.91 8.99
N ALA A 19 -22.73 -30.74 9.00
CA ALA A 19 -21.37 -30.60 9.53
C ALA A 19 -21.48 -30.31 11.04
N SER A 20 -21.16 -31.30 11.88
CA SER A 20 -20.88 -31.08 13.30
C SER A 20 -19.38 -30.93 13.50
N ILE A 21 -18.94 -29.81 14.07
CA ILE A 21 -17.56 -29.61 14.51
C ILE A 21 -17.51 -30.00 15.99
N THR A 22 -16.82 -31.10 16.29
CA THR A 22 -16.48 -31.48 17.66
C THR A 22 -15.10 -30.90 17.97
N VAL A 23 -15.02 -29.95 18.90
CA VAL A 23 -13.76 -29.36 19.36
C VAL A 23 -13.34 -30.07 20.64
N TYR A 24 -12.18 -30.73 20.61
CA TYR A 24 -11.55 -31.29 21.82
C TYR A 24 -10.70 -30.20 22.49
N GLY A 25 -11.13 -29.74 23.67
CA GLY A 25 -10.30 -28.97 24.60
C GLY A 25 -9.54 -29.91 25.53
N VAL A 26 -8.37 -29.47 26.03
CA VAL A 26 -7.41 -30.27 26.82
C VAL A 26 -7.87 -30.56 28.26
N SER A 27 -9.18 -30.57 28.51
CA SER A 27 -9.80 -31.06 29.74
C SER A 27 -11.15 -31.67 29.35
N GLY A 28 -11.31 -32.96 29.63
CA GLY A 28 -12.41 -33.80 29.15
C GLY A 28 -13.83 -33.24 29.36
N ALA A 29 -14.76 -33.80 28.58
CA ALA A 29 -16.15 -33.38 28.43
C ALA A 29 -16.86 -32.95 29.73
N ALA A 30 -17.37 -31.71 29.75
CA ALA A 30 -18.47 -31.30 30.59
C ALA A 30 -19.51 -30.59 29.72
N GLN A 31 -20.65 -31.25 29.52
CA GLN A 31 -21.81 -30.73 28.82
C GLN A 31 -22.58 -29.81 29.79
N GLN A 32 -22.56 -28.50 29.56
CA GLN A 32 -23.47 -27.58 30.25
C GLN A 32 -24.49 -27.01 29.24
N THR A 33 -25.75 -27.39 29.43
CA THR A 33 -26.93 -26.80 28.80
C THR A 33 -27.24 -25.44 29.41
N PHE A 34 -27.33 -24.41 28.57
CA PHE A 34 -27.85 -23.10 28.96
C PHE A 34 -29.24 -22.90 28.34
N ASP A 35 -30.26 -22.76 29.19
CA ASP A 35 -31.60 -22.28 28.81
C ASP A 35 -31.54 -20.77 28.57
N VAL A 36 -31.91 -20.31 27.38
CA VAL A 36 -32.08 -18.89 27.07
C VAL A 36 -33.54 -18.63 26.71
N THR A 37 -34.27 -18.06 27.65
CA THR A 37 -35.60 -17.49 27.45
C THR A 37 -35.47 -16.25 26.56
N ALA A 38 -35.93 -16.36 25.30
CA ALA A 38 -35.89 -15.26 24.34
C ALA A 38 -36.88 -14.16 24.73
N THR A 39 -36.38 -12.97 25.07
CA THR A 39 -37.19 -11.76 25.10
C THR A 39 -37.09 -11.12 23.72
N ALA A 40 -38.24 -10.87 23.08
CA ALA A 40 -38.33 -10.36 21.72
C ALA A 40 -37.67 -8.97 21.61
N VAL A 41 -36.59 -8.87 20.85
CA VAL A 41 -36.03 -7.60 20.40
C VAL A 41 -36.68 -7.28 19.05
N SER A 42 -37.31 -6.11 18.95
CA SER A 42 -37.93 -5.61 17.72
C SER A 42 -36.93 -5.68 16.56
N SER A 43 -37.30 -6.38 15.49
CA SER A 43 -36.58 -6.32 14.22
C SER A 43 -36.60 -4.88 13.72
N ALA A 44 -35.44 -4.21 13.77
CA ALA A 44 -35.22 -3.03 12.96
C ALA A 44 -35.55 -3.40 11.50
N SER A 45 -36.26 -2.52 10.81
CA SER A 45 -36.61 -2.69 9.41
C SER A 45 -35.37 -3.10 8.61
N PRO A 46 -35.49 -4.04 7.64
CA PRO A 46 -34.38 -4.35 6.78
C PRO A 46 -34.03 -3.07 6.05
N SER A 47 -32.90 -2.44 6.42
CA SER A 47 -32.32 -1.40 5.61
C SER A 47 -32.09 -2.02 4.24
N THR A 48 -32.78 -1.49 3.24
CA THR A 48 -32.49 -1.76 1.84
C THR A 48 -31.06 -1.27 1.61
N TYR A 49 -30.09 -2.19 1.68
CA TYR A 49 -28.70 -1.91 1.36
C TYR A 49 -28.60 -1.69 -0.14
N THR A 50 -28.69 -0.45 -0.59
CA THR A 50 -28.15 -0.05 -1.89
C THR A 50 -26.64 0.03 -1.71
N ALA A 51 -25.89 -0.94 -2.24
CA ALA A 51 -24.45 -0.87 -2.26
C ALA A 51 -24.00 0.36 -3.06
N ALA A 52 -23.70 1.46 -2.38
CA ALA A 52 -22.95 2.58 -2.93
C ALA A 52 -21.45 2.36 -2.68
N ALA A 53 -20.95 1.16 -2.99
CA ALA A 53 -19.50 0.89 -3.03
C ALA A 53 -18.85 1.47 -4.31
N PHE A 54 -19.66 2.00 -5.22
CA PHE A 54 -19.22 2.54 -6.50
C PHE A 54 -19.63 4.00 -6.58
N ASN A 55 -18.64 4.89 -6.49
CA ASN A 55 -18.80 6.27 -6.87
C ASN A 55 -19.13 6.34 -8.38
N SER A 56 -20.24 6.98 -8.72
CA SER A 56 -20.71 7.14 -10.10
C SER A 56 -20.05 8.29 -10.87
N VAL A 57 -19.21 9.11 -10.22
CA VAL A 57 -18.48 10.21 -10.88
C VAL A 57 -17.46 9.63 -11.85
N VAL A 58 -17.77 9.62 -13.14
CA VAL A 58 -16.82 9.29 -14.20
C VAL A 58 -16.30 10.58 -14.79
N LEU A 59 -14.97 10.76 -14.77
CA LEU A 59 -14.33 11.96 -15.30
C LEU A 59 -14.23 11.89 -16.82
N GLN A 60 -14.07 13.06 -17.44
CA GLN A 60 -13.64 13.16 -18.82
C GLN A 60 -12.11 13.09 -18.87
N ALA A 61 -11.59 12.21 -19.72
CA ALA A 61 -10.17 12.19 -20.02
C ALA A 61 -9.77 13.55 -20.65
N PRO A 62 -8.59 14.10 -20.31
CA PRO A 62 -8.09 15.30 -20.96
C PRO A 62 -7.97 15.12 -22.48
N GLU A 63 -8.05 16.23 -23.21
CA GLU A 63 -7.74 16.24 -24.64
C GLU A 63 -6.30 15.79 -24.90
N VAL A 64 -6.06 15.21 -26.09
CA VAL A 64 -4.72 14.85 -26.54
C VAL A 64 -3.82 16.11 -26.52
N PRO A 65 -2.62 16.06 -25.92
CA PRO A 65 -1.71 17.21 -25.89
C PRO A 65 -1.40 17.76 -27.29
N VAL A 66 -1.21 19.08 -27.40
CA VAL A 66 -0.83 19.74 -28.66
C VAL A 66 0.43 20.59 -28.44
N PRO A 67 1.57 20.25 -29.09
CA PRO A 67 1.77 19.07 -29.94
C PRO A 67 1.70 17.76 -29.13
N GLY A 68 1.27 16.69 -29.78
CA GLY A 68 1.23 15.35 -29.15
C GLY A 68 2.63 14.80 -28.85
N PRO A 69 2.75 13.79 -27.97
CA PRO A 69 4.04 13.15 -27.71
C PRO A 69 4.64 12.56 -28.99
N PRO A 70 5.98 12.57 -29.16
CA PRO A 70 6.61 11.88 -30.28
C PRO A 70 6.27 10.38 -30.25
N THR A 71 5.88 9.85 -31.41
CA THR A 71 5.42 8.46 -31.55
C THR A 71 6.52 7.48 -31.96
N GLN A 72 7.75 7.96 -32.14
CA GLN A 72 8.90 7.14 -32.46
C GLN A 72 10.12 7.68 -31.73
N PHE A 73 10.77 6.84 -30.94
CA PHE A 73 11.99 7.19 -30.24
C PHE A 73 12.89 5.97 -30.02
N ASN A 74 14.17 6.21 -29.75
CA ASN A 74 15.16 5.17 -29.48
C ASN A 74 15.53 5.17 -27.99
N LEU A 75 15.71 3.98 -27.42
CA LEU A 75 16.27 3.78 -26.10
C LEU A 75 17.59 3.03 -26.24
N SER A 76 18.67 3.59 -25.71
CA SER A 76 19.99 2.95 -25.66
C SER A 76 20.26 2.50 -24.23
N LEU A 77 20.13 1.20 -23.97
CA LEU A 77 20.25 0.62 -22.64
C LEU A 77 21.60 -0.06 -22.48
N GLN A 78 22.15 -0.09 -21.27
CA GLN A 78 23.35 -0.86 -20.97
C GLN A 78 22.94 -2.30 -20.61
N SER A 79 23.73 -3.29 -21.00
CA SER A 79 23.50 -4.68 -20.59
C SER A 79 23.79 -4.90 -19.10
N SER A 80 24.71 -4.11 -18.53
CA SER A 80 25.16 -4.22 -17.16
C SER A 80 24.92 -2.92 -16.39
N SER A 81 24.45 -3.09 -15.15
CA SER A 81 24.21 -1.99 -14.20
C SER A 81 25.50 -1.22 -13.86
N GLN A 82 26.68 -1.85 -13.99
CA GLN A 82 27.97 -1.20 -13.74
C GLN A 82 28.24 -0.01 -14.65
N ASN A 83 27.59 0.05 -15.82
CA ASN A 83 27.74 1.13 -16.79
C ASN A 83 26.60 2.15 -16.73
N VAL A 84 25.73 2.08 -15.71
CA VAL A 84 24.56 2.93 -15.56
C VAL A 84 24.77 3.87 -14.38
N ALA A 85 24.71 5.16 -14.65
CA ALA A 85 24.74 6.18 -13.60
C ALA A 85 23.37 6.29 -12.92
N PHE A 86 23.36 6.78 -11.67
CA PHE A 86 22.14 7.06 -10.90
C PHE A 86 21.22 5.86 -10.68
N LEU A 87 21.74 4.64 -10.67
CA LEU A 87 20.96 3.48 -10.26
C LEU A 87 20.51 3.62 -8.81
N SER A 88 19.27 3.18 -8.55
CA SER A 88 18.77 3.08 -7.19
C SER A 88 19.59 2.10 -6.33
N ILE A 89 19.36 2.15 -5.02
CA ILE A 89 19.64 1.02 -4.13
C ILE A 89 18.90 -0.25 -4.61
N PRO A 90 19.37 -1.46 -4.22
CA PRO A 90 18.63 -2.68 -4.46
C PRO A 90 17.25 -2.66 -3.80
N GLN A 91 16.24 -3.10 -4.54
CA GLN A 91 14.83 -3.08 -4.17
C GLN A 91 14.28 -4.49 -3.98
N SER A 92 13.36 -4.60 -3.02
CA SER A 92 12.59 -5.82 -2.74
C SER A 92 11.41 -5.97 -3.71
N GLY A 93 11.01 -7.21 -4.01
CA GLY A 93 9.74 -7.48 -4.69
C GLY A 93 8.51 -7.00 -3.88
N SER A 94 8.69 -6.79 -2.58
CA SER A 94 7.68 -6.24 -1.66
C SER A 94 7.76 -4.71 -1.50
N PHE A 95 8.46 -4.00 -2.39
CA PHE A 95 8.71 -2.56 -2.28
C PHE A 95 7.42 -1.72 -2.15
N PHE A 96 6.38 -2.04 -2.93
CA PHE A 96 5.15 -1.25 -2.98
C PHE A 96 3.97 -2.05 -2.46
N GLY A 97 3.48 -1.67 -1.29
CA GLY A 97 2.45 -2.37 -0.55
C GLY A 97 1.27 -1.46 -0.18
N PHE A 98 0.47 -1.94 0.78
CA PHE A 98 -0.67 -1.22 1.32
C PHE A 98 -0.48 -1.00 2.82
N SER A 99 -0.70 0.23 3.28
CA SER A 99 -0.92 0.53 4.69
C SER A 99 -2.43 0.44 4.94
N VAL A 100 -2.85 -0.22 6.02
CA VAL A 100 -4.27 -0.45 6.30
C VAL A 100 -4.67 0.14 7.64
N GLU A 101 -5.58 1.12 7.61
CA GLU A 101 -6.20 1.66 8.82
C GLU A 101 -7.58 1.01 9.05
N PHE A 102 -7.73 0.33 10.19
CA PHE A 102 -8.97 -0.32 10.58
C PHE A 102 -9.75 0.57 11.55
N SER A 103 -11.00 0.88 11.22
CA SER A 103 -11.93 1.70 12.00
C SER A 103 -12.34 1.11 13.37
N VAL A 104 -11.89 -0.11 13.68
CA VAL A 104 -12.13 -0.79 14.96
C VAL A 104 -10.80 -1.35 15.50
N VAL A 105 -9.87 -0.45 15.83
CA VAL A 105 -8.67 -0.72 16.67
C VAL A 105 -7.68 -1.73 16.06
N ASN A 106 -6.65 -1.23 15.37
CA ASN A 106 -5.21 -1.58 15.51
C ASN A 106 -4.46 -1.43 14.17
N GLN A 107 -3.89 -0.24 13.95
CA GLN A 107 -2.61 -0.15 13.24
C GLN A 107 -1.56 -0.96 14.03
N VAL A 108 -0.57 -1.55 13.34
CA VAL A 108 0.61 -2.13 14.01
C VAL A 108 1.58 -0.99 14.34
N GLY A 109 1.14 -0.12 15.23
CA GLY A 109 1.91 0.99 15.79
C GLY A 109 1.72 1.02 17.29
N ILE A 110 2.75 1.41 18.03
CA ILE A 110 2.63 1.55 19.48
C ILE A 110 1.88 2.86 19.76
N PRO A 111 0.73 2.84 20.46
CA PRO A 111 -0.03 4.06 20.71
C PRO A 111 0.83 5.12 21.39
N PHE A 112 1.03 6.24 20.70
CA PHE A 112 1.95 7.30 21.12
C PHE A 112 1.25 8.58 21.59
N ASN A 113 -0.08 8.54 21.71
CA ASN A 113 -0.89 9.69 22.12
C ASN A 113 -0.77 10.05 23.61
N ASP A 114 -0.26 9.15 24.47
CA ASP A 114 0.03 9.40 25.89
C ASP A 114 1.39 8.76 26.24
N THR A 115 2.41 9.59 26.45
CA THR A 115 3.76 9.16 26.83
C THR A 115 3.94 8.96 28.34
N SER A 116 2.93 9.29 29.14
CA SER A 116 2.92 9.01 30.59
C SER A 116 2.47 7.59 30.90
N ASN A 117 1.63 6.99 30.04
CA ASN A 117 1.11 5.62 30.20
C ASN A 117 1.23 4.85 28.89
N LEU A 118 2.46 4.45 28.55
CA LEU A 118 2.73 3.69 27.34
C LEU A 118 2.03 2.33 27.35
N ARG A 119 1.36 2.00 26.24
CA ARG A 119 0.58 0.77 26.07
C ARG A 119 1.34 -0.19 25.16
N LEU A 120 2.32 -0.88 25.75
CA LEU A 120 3.27 -1.73 25.02
C LEU A 120 2.73 -3.11 24.64
N GLY A 121 1.54 -3.50 25.11
CA GLY A 121 0.96 -4.82 24.82
C GLY A 121 0.84 -5.15 23.32
N ILE A 122 0.71 -4.16 22.44
CA ILE A 122 0.74 -4.41 20.99
C ILE A 122 2.12 -4.89 20.52
N ALA A 123 3.20 -4.40 21.13
CA ALA A 123 4.56 -4.82 20.82
C ALA A 123 4.87 -6.20 21.40
N GLU A 124 4.54 -6.41 22.68
CA GLU A 124 4.71 -7.71 23.37
C GLU A 124 4.03 -8.86 22.61
N VAL A 125 2.75 -8.68 22.29
CA VAL A 125 1.97 -9.72 21.62
C VAL A 125 2.31 -9.75 20.12
N GLY A 126 2.59 -8.58 19.52
CA GLY A 126 3.09 -8.38 18.15
C GLY A 126 4.25 -9.30 17.81
N GLU A 127 5.35 -9.19 18.54
CA GLU A 127 6.54 -10.00 18.33
C GLU A 127 6.27 -11.50 18.56
N LEU A 128 5.48 -11.83 19.59
CA LEU A 128 5.15 -13.21 19.91
C LEU A 128 4.38 -13.92 18.79
N ILE A 129 3.40 -13.26 18.16
CA ILE A 129 2.51 -13.90 17.18
C ILE A 129 3.05 -13.76 15.76
N LEU A 130 3.56 -12.59 15.38
CA LEU A 130 4.01 -12.34 14.02
C LEU A 130 5.43 -12.87 13.77
N GLY A 131 6.28 -12.90 14.80
CA GLY A 131 7.67 -13.34 14.71
C GLY A 131 8.39 -12.68 13.54
N ASP A 132 9.03 -13.49 12.69
CA ASP A 132 9.78 -13.02 11.51
C ASP A 132 8.90 -12.31 10.44
N ASN A 133 7.57 -12.36 10.55
CA ASN A 133 6.68 -11.62 9.65
C ASN A 133 6.45 -10.16 10.09
N LEU A 134 6.88 -9.79 11.29
CA LEU A 134 6.84 -8.41 11.76
C LEU A 134 8.07 -7.66 11.28
N VAL A 135 7.86 -6.64 10.45
CA VAL A 135 8.95 -5.79 9.92
C VAL A 135 9.36 -4.72 10.93
N GLY A 136 8.43 -4.22 11.73
CA GLY A 136 8.70 -3.22 12.75
C GLY A 136 7.43 -2.58 13.29
N PHE A 137 7.60 -1.68 14.25
CA PHE A 137 6.54 -0.91 14.87
C PHE A 137 6.67 0.56 14.53
N GLN A 138 5.61 1.14 13.99
CA GLN A 138 5.52 2.59 13.85
C GLN A 138 5.37 3.23 15.25
N VAL A 139 6.14 4.28 15.53
CA VAL A 139 6.07 5.05 16.78
C VAL A 139 5.73 6.50 16.45
N GLY A 140 4.46 6.83 16.62
CA GLY A 140 3.90 8.09 16.18
C GLY A 140 3.50 8.07 14.70
N ASN A 141 2.55 8.93 14.36
CA ASN A 141 1.91 9.07 13.05
C ASN A 141 1.67 10.56 12.87
N GLU A 142 2.28 11.18 11.88
CA GLU A 142 2.18 12.62 11.61
C GLU A 142 2.40 13.49 12.87
N PRO A 143 3.54 13.36 13.59
CA PRO A 143 3.78 14.12 14.83
C PRO A 143 3.77 15.63 14.62
N ASP A 144 4.03 16.08 13.39
CA ASP A 144 3.94 17.46 12.95
C ASP A 144 2.50 18.02 12.96
N LEU A 145 1.49 17.16 12.97
CA LEU A 145 0.07 17.53 13.05
C LEU A 145 -0.52 17.40 14.46
N TYR A 146 0.23 16.92 15.45
CA TYR A 146 -0.27 16.70 16.82
C TYR A 146 -0.83 17.96 17.48
N ALA A 147 -0.16 19.10 17.29
CA ALA A 147 -0.61 20.38 17.83
C ALA A 147 -1.94 20.81 17.18
N SER A 148 -2.04 20.79 15.85
CA SER A 148 -3.25 21.19 15.12
C SER A 148 -4.43 20.26 15.39
N HIS A 149 -4.19 18.98 15.68
CA HIS A 149 -5.23 18.00 16.01
C HIS A 149 -5.56 17.94 17.52
N GLY A 150 -4.90 18.76 18.35
CA GLY A 150 -5.17 18.82 19.79
C GLY A 150 -4.68 17.60 20.57
N HIS A 151 -3.78 16.80 20.00
CA HIS A 151 -3.14 15.66 20.67
C HIS A 151 -1.94 16.07 21.53
N ARG A 152 -1.37 17.25 21.27
CA ARG A 152 -0.28 17.87 22.04
C ARG A 152 -0.50 19.38 22.19
N PRO A 153 0.19 20.05 23.12
CA PRO A 153 0.16 21.51 23.24
C PRO A 153 0.53 22.22 21.92
N GLN A 154 0.04 23.44 21.72
CA GLN A 154 0.27 24.20 20.47
C GLN A 154 1.75 24.51 20.18
N ASN A 155 2.61 24.46 21.21
CA ASN A 155 4.05 24.67 21.09
C ASN A 155 4.85 23.37 20.97
N TYR A 156 4.20 22.22 20.76
CA TYR A 156 4.89 20.94 20.56
C TYR A 156 5.80 21.00 19.34
N SER A 157 7.05 20.60 19.54
CA SER A 157 8.15 20.76 18.59
C SER A 157 8.84 19.42 18.29
N GLN A 158 9.74 19.44 17.31
CA GLN A 158 10.60 18.31 16.97
C GLN A 158 11.45 17.87 18.17
N GLY A 159 11.85 18.80 19.04
CA GLY A 159 12.56 18.51 20.28
C GLY A 159 11.69 17.80 21.32
N ASP A 160 10.40 18.13 21.36
CA ASP A 160 9.44 17.42 22.23
C ASP A 160 9.20 16.00 21.72
N TYR A 161 9.04 15.81 20.41
CA TYR A 161 8.96 14.48 19.80
C TYR A 161 10.23 13.66 20.05
N PHE A 162 11.41 14.26 19.91
CA PHE A 162 12.68 13.64 20.25
C PHE A 162 12.69 13.10 21.69
N ASN A 163 12.21 13.88 22.66
CA ASN A 163 12.16 13.47 24.07
C ASN A 163 11.11 12.39 24.30
N ASP A 164 9.90 12.56 23.75
CA ASP A 164 8.80 11.59 23.83
C ASP A 164 9.22 10.22 23.24
N PHE A 165 9.99 10.21 22.14
CA PHE A 165 10.51 8.99 21.54
C PHE A 165 11.54 8.30 22.45
N GLY A 166 12.35 9.08 23.16
CA GLY A 166 13.28 8.56 24.17
C GLY A 166 12.58 7.81 25.30
N ILE A 167 11.42 8.31 25.75
CA ILE A 167 10.59 7.62 26.75
C ILE A 167 10.11 6.27 26.21
N MET A 168 9.71 6.19 24.93
CA MET A 168 9.33 4.93 24.28
C MET A 168 10.50 3.95 24.22
N VAL A 169 11.68 4.42 23.79
CA VAL A 169 12.89 3.59 23.70
C VAL A 169 13.28 3.03 25.07
N GLU A 170 13.24 3.85 26.12
CA GLU A 170 13.54 3.41 27.48
C GLU A 170 12.53 2.37 27.98
N ALA A 171 11.23 2.59 27.74
CA ALA A 171 10.19 1.66 28.15
C ALA A 171 10.33 0.29 27.45
N ILE A 172 10.56 0.26 26.14
CA ILE A 172 10.85 -0.96 25.38
C ILE A 172 12.15 -1.63 25.84
N GLY A 173 13.16 -0.83 26.17
CA GLY A 173 14.43 -1.30 26.74
C GLY A 173 14.24 -2.06 28.06
N ASN A 174 13.32 -1.58 28.90
CA ASN A 174 13.03 -2.13 30.21
C ASN A 174 12.00 -3.28 30.18
N ASP A 175 11.28 -3.46 29.08
CA ASP A 175 10.30 -4.53 28.92
C ASP A 175 10.96 -5.84 28.47
N THR A 176 10.91 -6.86 29.32
CA THR A 176 11.47 -8.18 29.02
C THR A 176 10.62 -9.00 28.05
N LEU A 177 9.37 -8.62 27.82
CA LEU A 177 8.46 -9.28 26.87
C LEU A 177 8.66 -8.80 25.43
N ILE A 178 9.46 -7.75 25.22
CA ILE A 178 9.82 -7.22 23.90
C ILE A 178 11.30 -7.54 23.61
N PRO A 179 11.60 -8.71 23.03
CA PRO A 179 12.98 -9.12 22.76
C PRO A 179 13.66 -8.34 21.62
N VAL A 180 12.94 -7.89 20.59
CA VAL A 180 13.50 -7.12 19.48
C VAL A 180 13.33 -5.63 19.75
N ARG A 181 14.43 -4.89 19.74
CA ARG A 181 14.44 -3.47 20.17
C ARG A 181 14.94 -2.49 19.11
N ASN A 182 15.32 -3.00 17.95
CA ASN A 182 15.90 -2.26 16.84
C ASN A 182 14.97 -2.19 15.61
N ASN A 183 13.66 -2.33 15.83
CA ASN A 183 12.63 -2.44 14.80
C ASN A 183 11.61 -1.27 14.85
N LEU A 184 11.96 -0.14 15.49
CA LEU A 184 11.10 1.03 15.52
C LEU A 184 11.16 1.82 14.21
N ILE A 185 10.01 2.26 13.72
CA ILE A 185 9.84 3.02 12.49
C ILE A 185 9.33 4.41 12.87
N ALA A 186 10.09 5.44 12.52
CA ALA A 186 9.84 6.82 12.93
C ALA A 186 10.58 7.81 12.00
N PRO A 187 10.26 9.12 12.00
CA PRO A 187 9.22 9.78 12.77
C PRO A 187 7.83 9.75 12.12
N SER A 188 7.72 9.32 10.87
CA SER A 188 6.47 9.39 10.09
C SER A 188 5.93 10.83 9.99
N VAL A 189 6.82 11.80 9.72
CA VAL A 189 6.44 13.20 9.48
C VAL A 189 5.62 13.31 8.20
N ALA A 190 4.53 14.06 8.25
CA ALA A 190 3.59 14.30 7.16
C ALA A 190 3.97 15.52 6.30
N THR A 191 2.96 16.11 5.65
CA THR A 191 3.05 17.38 4.92
C THR A 191 2.55 18.58 5.74
N GLY A 192 2.71 18.52 7.06
CA GLY A 192 2.41 19.61 7.98
C GLY A 192 3.55 20.63 8.13
N PRO A 193 3.70 21.25 9.31
CA PRO A 193 4.65 22.34 9.52
C PRO A 193 6.12 21.89 9.64
N TRP A 194 6.39 20.59 9.78
CA TRP A 194 7.75 20.07 9.93
C TRP A 194 8.25 19.50 8.61
N THR A 195 9.55 19.58 8.38
CA THR A 195 10.23 18.76 7.37
C THR A 195 10.90 17.56 8.06
N PRO A 196 11.16 16.45 7.37
CA PRO A 196 11.95 15.37 7.92
C PRO A 196 13.32 15.85 8.43
N GLU A 197 13.97 16.76 7.68
CA GLU A 197 15.26 17.37 8.06
C GLU A 197 15.17 18.11 9.39
N SER A 198 14.07 18.81 9.67
CA SER A 198 13.91 19.49 10.95
C SER A 198 13.88 18.54 12.15
N VAL A 199 13.50 17.27 11.95
CA VAL A 199 13.62 16.22 12.98
C VAL A 199 15.04 15.66 13.01
N TRP A 200 15.66 15.41 11.86
CA TRP A 200 17.06 14.96 11.77
C TRP A 200 18.02 15.91 12.49
N ASP A 201 17.82 17.22 12.33
CA ASP A 201 18.64 18.29 12.91
C ASP A 201 18.61 18.34 14.46
N THR A 202 17.65 17.67 15.09
CA THR A 202 17.64 17.49 16.56
C THR A 202 18.69 16.50 17.06
N GLY A 203 19.31 15.72 16.16
CA GLY A 203 20.18 14.60 16.50
C GLY A 203 19.42 13.27 16.64
N PHE A 204 18.12 13.23 16.33
CA PHE A 204 17.23 12.08 16.48
C PHE A 204 17.83 10.76 15.99
N VAL A 205 18.31 10.71 14.75
CA VAL A 205 18.85 9.48 14.15
C VAL A 205 20.16 9.05 14.79
N GLY A 206 21.00 10.01 15.19
CA GLY A 206 22.25 9.70 15.87
C GLY A 206 22.02 9.09 17.25
N VAL A 207 21.10 9.66 18.03
CA VAL A 207 20.82 9.22 19.41
C VAL A 207 20.05 7.90 19.44
N TYR A 208 19.07 7.71 18.55
CA TYR A 208 18.19 6.55 18.57
C TYR A 208 18.52 5.50 17.51
N SER A 209 19.71 5.55 16.89
CA SER A 209 20.09 4.66 15.79
C SER A 209 19.91 3.18 16.14
N ASP A 210 20.31 2.75 17.34
CA ASP A 210 20.23 1.34 17.74
C ASP A 210 18.78 0.85 17.92
N SER A 211 17.83 1.76 18.14
CA SER A 211 16.41 1.43 18.29
C SER A 211 15.63 1.51 16.98
N LEU A 212 16.12 2.31 16.03
CA LEU A 212 15.46 2.56 14.74
C LEU A 212 15.73 1.43 13.74
N GLY A 213 14.67 0.77 13.29
CA GLY A 213 14.71 -0.19 12.17
C GLY A 213 14.61 0.48 10.81
N ALA A 214 13.87 1.59 10.72
CA ALA A 214 13.77 2.40 9.50
C ALA A 214 13.41 3.86 9.83
N LEU A 215 13.72 4.74 8.88
CA LEU A 215 13.27 6.12 8.87
C LEU A 215 12.02 6.22 7.98
N ALA A 216 11.01 6.97 8.43
CA ALA A 216 9.72 7.02 7.75
C ALA A 216 9.19 8.45 7.58
N VAL A 217 8.48 8.66 6.47
CA VAL A 217 7.68 9.85 6.17
C VAL A 217 6.32 9.45 5.65
N GLU A 218 5.39 10.38 5.72
CA GLU A 218 4.04 10.28 5.20
C GLU A 218 3.78 11.44 4.24
N HIS A 219 2.94 11.21 3.25
CA HIS A 219 2.58 12.23 2.27
C HIS A 219 1.07 12.35 2.14
N GLY A 220 0.54 13.31 2.90
CA GLY A 220 -0.83 13.79 2.77
C GLY A 220 -0.98 14.79 1.62
N PHE A 221 -2.14 14.77 1.00
CA PHE A 221 -2.55 15.73 -0.03
C PHE A 221 -3.41 16.82 0.60
N GLY A 222 -3.35 18.02 0.02
CA GLY A 222 -4.07 19.19 0.50
C GLY A 222 -5.62 19.04 0.49
N PRO A 223 -6.35 20.14 0.74
CA PRO A 223 -7.80 20.09 0.93
C PRO A 223 -8.54 19.53 -0.30
N PRO A 224 -9.80 19.07 -0.13
CA PRO A 224 -10.64 18.61 -1.23
C PRO A 224 -10.65 19.57 -2.42
N LYS A 225 -10.52 19.02 -3.63
CA LYS A 225 -10.53 19.76 -4.89
C LYS A 225 -11.63 19.25 -5.81
N ASP A 226 -12.02 20.04 -6.81
CA ASP A 226 -12.88 19.55 -7.89
C ASP A 226 -12.13 18.48 -8.69
N PRO A 227 -12.58 17.20 -8.66
CA PRO A 227 -11.91 16.08 -9.30
C PRO A 227 -11.55 16.32 -10.78
N GLN A 228 -12.45 16.94 -11.56
CA GLN A 228 -12.22 17.14 -12.99
C GLN A 228 -11.10 18.15 -13.26
N THR A 229 -10.95 19.16 -12.40
CA THR A 229 -9.95 20.22 -12.56
C THR A 229 -8.54 19.77 -12.24
N VAL A 230 -8.39 18.71 -11.44
CA VAL A 230 -7.08 18.21 -10.98
C VAL A 230 -6.67 16.92 -11.65
N PHE A 231 -7.55 16.30 -12.43
CA PHE A 231 -7.29 14.97 -12.98
C PHE A 231 -6.04 14.93 -13.87
N SER A 232 -5.84 15.94 -14.72
CA SER A 232 -4.65 16.06 -15.57
C SER A 232 -3.34 16.20 -14.79
N ASN A 233 -3.37 16.65 -13.52
CA ASN A 233 -2.19 16.78 -12.68
C ASN A 233 -1.59 15.41 -12.30
N TYR A 234 -2.38 14.34 -12.36
CA TYR A 234 -1.92 12.96 -12.10
C TYR A 234 -1.48 12.24 -13.37
N LEU A 235 -1.85 12.74 -14.54
CA LEU A 235 -1.65 12.06 -15.84
C LEU A 235 -0.35 12.49 -16.51
N ASN A 236 0.72 12.60 -15.72
CA ASN A 236 2.04 12.99 -16.19
C ASN A 236 3.12 12.55 -15.19
N HIS A 237 4.32 12.36 -15.72
CA HIS A 237 5.50 11.91 -14.99
C HIS A 237 6.01 12.90 -13.95
N THR A 238 5.88 14.21 -14.23
CA THR A 238 6.29 15.26 -13.28
C THR A 238 5.52 15.20 -11.97
N SER A 239 4.29 14.65 -11.97
CA SER A 239 3.47 14.47 -10.77
C SER A 239 4.22 13.72 -9.65
N GLY A 240 4.78 12.55 -9.96
CA GLY A 240 5.54 11.75 -8.99
C GLY A 240 6.89 12.39 -8.63
N ILE A 241 7.58 12.97 -9.63
CA ILE A 241 8.87 13.65 -9.43
C ILE A 241 8.73 14.81 -8.43
N ASP A 242 7.72 15.65 -8.62
CA ASP A 242 7.51 16.85 -7.80
C ASP A 242 7.21 16.47 -6.34
N ILE A 243 6.39 15.44 -6.13
CA ILE A 243 6.10 14.90 -4.78
C ILE A 243 7.40 14.41 -4.12
N ILE A 244 8.23 13.66 -4.84
CA ILE A 244 9.43 13.02 -4.29
C ILE A 244 10.56 14.02 -4.04
N SER A 245 10.57 15.14 -4.77
CA SER A 245 11.63 16.15 -4.70
C SER A 245 11.91 16.63 -3.26
N ALA A 246 10.88 16.70 -2.43
CA ALA A 246 10.97 17.11 -1.03
C ALA A 246 11.77 16.13 -0.14
N TYR A 247 11.93 14.87 -0.57
CA TYR A 247 12.51 13.80 0.25
C TYR A 247 13.91 13.35 -0.21
N LEU A 248 14.45 13.90 -1.31
CA LEU A 248 15.74 13.47 -1.87
C LEU A 248 16.92 13.64 -0.90
N ASN A 249 16.90 14.69 -0.09
CA ASN A 249 17.91 14.88 0.96
C ASN A 249 17.79 13.81 2.04
N SER A 250 16.57 13.49 2.46
CA SER A 250 16.28 12.47 3.45
C SER A 250 16.58 11.05 2.98
N THR A 251 16.35 10.71 1.71
CA THR A 251 16.73 9.38 1.17
C THR A 251 18.26 9.20 1.16
N ASN A 252 19.02 10.26 0.87
CA ASN A 252 20.47 10.26 0.97
C ASN A 252 20.96 10.20 2.43
N PHE A 253 20.34 10.99 3.31
CA PHE A 253 20.65 10.99 4.74
C PHE A 253 20.43 9.62 5.39
N ALA A 254 19.31 8.95 5.07
CA ALA A 254 19.02 7.60 5.56
C ALA A 254 20.10 6.60 5.14
N GLN A 255 20.51 6.61 3.86
CA GLN A 255 21.57 5.74 3.35
C GLN A 255 22.91 5.99 4.06
N GLN A 256 23.28 7.25 4.28
CA GLN A 256 24.52 7.60 5.00
C GLN A 256 24.53 7.11 6.44
N ASN A 257 23.35 6.97 7.05
CA ASN A 257 23.16 6.42 8.40
C ASN A 257 22.84 4.92 8.40
N GLY A 258 22.91 4.24 7.25
CA GLY A 258 22.65 2.81 7.14
C GLY A 258 21.21 2.42 7.49
N LYS A 259 20.23 3.31 7.25
CA LYS A 259 18.82 3.07 7.53
C LYS A 259 18.01 2.97 6.24
N PRO A 260 17.02 2.04 6.18
CA PRO A 260 15.95 2.11 5.19
C PRO A 260 15.17 3.42 5.32
N PHE A 261 14.68 3.93 4.19
CA PHE A 261 13.79 5.11 4.16
C PHE A 261 12.45 4.74 3.53
N LEU A 262 11.36 4.92 4.27
CA LEU A 262 10.03 4.43 3.90
C LEU A 262 9.08 5.61 3.64
N MET A 263 8.35 5.54 2.52
CA MET A 263 7.11 6.29 2.35
C MET A 263 6.02 5.48 3.03
N PHE A 264 5.89 5.68 4.34
CA PHE A 264 5.09 4.81 5.20
C PHE A 264 3.59 5.02 5.02
N GLU A 265 3.18 6.19 4.53
CA GLU A 265 1.81 6.46 4.14
C GLU A 265 1.75 7.43 2.96
N THR A 266 1.03 7.06 1.90
CA THR A 266 0.73 7.95 0.77
C THR A 266 -0.46 7.42 -0.04
N ASN A 267 -1.15 8.24 -0.82
CA ASN A 267 -2.08 7.78 -1.87
C ASN A 267 -2.29 8.90 -2.90
N SER A 268 -3.39 8.97 -3.63
CA SER A 268 -3.69 10.03 -4.60
C SER A 268 -4.38 11.25 -3.97
N ALA A 269 -4.99 11.08 -2.80
CA ALA A 269 -5.58 12.16 -2.01
C ALA A 269 -5.79 11.72 -0.56
N SER A 270 -5.80 12.69 0.37
CA SER A 270 -6.18 12.51 1.78
C SER A 270 -7.70 12.31 1.94
N CYS A 271 -8.14 12.02 3.17
CA CYS A 271 -9.55 11.91 3.55
C CYS A 271 -10.35 10.88 2.72
N GLY A 272 -9.76 9.72 2.43
CA GLY A 272 -10.43 8.63 1.72
C GLY A 272 -10.49 8.76 0.19
N GLY A 273 -9.81 9.76 -0.37
CA GLY A 273 -9.62 9.92 -1.81
C GLY A 273 -10.57 10.92 -2.49
N PHE A 274 -10.31 11.20 -3.78
CA PHE A 274 -11.14 12.06 -4.62
C PHE A 274 -12.02 11.21 -5.55
N PRO A 275 -13.35 11.17 -5.32
CA PRO A 275 -14.28 10.48 -6.20
C PRO A 275 -14.07 10.85 -7.69
N GLY A 276 -13.77 9.87 -8.54
CA GLY A 276 -13.55 10.03 -9.97
C GLY A 276 -12.07 10.06 -10.35
N VAL A 277 -11.21 10.54 -9.46
CA VAL A 277 -9.75 10.52 -9.63
C VAL A 277 -9.20 9.25 -9.00
N SER A 278 -9.30 9.11 -7.68
CA SER A 278 -8.67 8.04 -6.89
C SER A 278 -9.11 6.62 -7.26
N ASP A 279 -10.29 6.51 -7.88
CA ASP A 279 -10.89 5.27 -8.36
C ASP A 279 -10.82 5.12 -9.89
N SER A 280 -9.88 5.79 -10.56
CA SER A 280 -9.66 5.72 -12.01
C SER A 280 -8.39 4.95 -12.41
N PHE A 281 -8.35 4.45 -13.64
CA PHE A 281 -7.18 3.85 -14.27
C PHE A 281 -5.99 4.82 -14.32
N GLY A 282 -6.24 6.12 -14.47
CA GLY A 282 -5.24 7.17 -14.41
C GLY A 282 -4.44 7.13 -13.11
N ILE A 283 -5.09 6.81 -11.99
CA ILE A 283 -4.41 6.63 -10.70
C ILE A 283 -3.67 5.31 -10.61
N ALA A 284 -4.09 4.26 -11.33
CA ALA A 284 -3.27 3.05 -11.46
C ALA A 284 -1.96 3.33 -12.20
N LEU A 285 -2.00 4.10 -13.30
CA LEU A 285 -0.80 4.52 -14.03
C LEU A 285 0.08 5.46 -13.18
N TRP A 286 -0.53 6.47 -12.55
CA TRP A 286 0.16 7.38 -11.64
C TRP A 286 0.84 6.65 -10.48
N ALA A 287 0.15 5.74 -9.80
CA ALA A 287 0.72 5.01 -8.66
C ALA A 287 1.85 4.07 -9.08
N LEU A 288 1.77 3.46 -10.28
CA LEU A 288 2.85 2.66 -10.83
C LEU A 288 4.08 3.52 -11.11
N ASP A 289 3.92 4.64 -11.81
CA ASP A 289 5.02 5.58 -12.10
C ASP A 289 5.62 6.18 -10.82
N TYR A 290 4.77 6.69 -9.92
CA TYR A 290 5.17 7.23 -8.61
C TYR A 290 5.91 6.19 -7.75
N GLY A 291 5.46 4.93 -7.75
CA GLY A 291 6.15 3.83 -7.07
C GLY A 291 7.55 3.56 -7.66
N LEU A 292 7.67 3.52 -8.99
CA LEU A 292 8.98 3.37 -9.65
C LEU A 292 9.89 4.57 -9.40
N GLN A 293 9.33 5.78 -9.34
CA GLN A 293 10.08 7.00 -9.04
C GLN A 293 10.57 7.04 -7.59
N MET A 294 9.77 6.55 -6.63
CA MET A 294 10.21 6.42 -5.23
C MET A 294 11.40 5.45 -5.14
N ALA A 295 11.30 4.30 -5.82
CA ALA A 295 12.38 3.33 -5.87
C ALA A 295 13.65 3.90 -6.52
N TYR A 296 13.53 4.61 -7.64
CA TYR A 296 14.63 5.33 -8.29
C TYR A 296 15.27 6.35 -7.36
N SER A 297 14.47 7.00 -6.51
CA SER A 297 14.91 8.03 -5.56
C SER A 297 15.41 7.47 -4.22
N ASN A 298 15.69 6.16 -4.16
CA ASN A 298 16.25 5.44 -3.02
C ASN A 298 15.35 5.36 -1.77
N PHE A 299 14.04 5.38 -1.95
CA PHE A 299 13.17 4.77 -0.95
C PHE A 299 13.45 3.27 -0.88
N SER A 300 13.27 2.66 0.29
CA SER A 300 13.39 1.21 0.52
C SER A 300 12.05 0.49 0.51
N GLY A 301 10.95 1.25 0.62
CA GLY A 301 9.59 0.76 0.55
C GLY A 301 8.59 1.90 0.58
N ALA A 302 7.39 1.63 0.08
CA ALA A 302 6.29 2.56 0.07
C ALA A 302 4.96 1.84 0.29
N LEU A 303 4.07 2.47 1.05
CA LEU A 303 2.76 1.91 1.40
C LEU A 303 1.65 2.85 0.96
N LEU A 304 0.79 2.33 0.09
CA LEU A 304 -0.44 3.00 -0.32
C LEU A 304 -1.48 2.89 0.80
N HIS A 305 -1.92 4.01 1.35
CA HIS A 305 -2.94 4.04 2.39
C HIS A 305 -4.28 3.53 1.83
N VAL A 306 -4.86 2.49 2.43
CA VAL A 306 -6.19 1.96 2.10
C VAL A 306 -6.92 1.62 3.41
N GLY A 307 -8.10 2.16 3.65
CA GLY A 307 -8.81 1.96 4.93
C GLY A 307 -10.25 2.44 4.84
N GLY A 308 -11.04 2.27 5.90
CA GLY A 308 -12.38 2.86 6.02
C GLY A 308 -13.54 2.16 5.25
N GLU A 309 -14.74 2.16 5.84
CA GLU A 309 -15.99 1.79 5.14
C GLU A 309 -16.50 2.94 4.23
N ASP A 310 -16.04 4.18 4.48
CA ASP A 310 -16.46 5.41 3.80
C ASP A 310 -15.47 5.92 2.74
N ASP A 311 -14.35 5.20 2.51
CA ASP A 311 -13.31 5.63 1.57
C ASP A 311 -13.60 5.16 0.15
N THR A 312 -13.21 5.97 -0.85
CA THR A 312 -13.23 5.55 -2.26
C THR A 312 -12.26 4.40 -2.55
N TYR A 313 -11.36 4.11 -1.60
CA TYR A 313 -10.44 2.96 -1.58
C TYR A 313 -11.05 1.69 -0.97
N ASN A 314 -12.38 1.59 -0.91
CA ASN A 314 -13.13 0.45 -0.38
C ASN A 314 -12.45 -0.91 -0.65
N TRP A 315 -12.60 -1.85 0.29
CA TRP A 315 -12.11 -3.24 0.37
C TRP A 315 -12.32 -4.15 -0.86
N THR A 316 -12.74 -3.61 -1.99
CA THR A 316 -12.72 -4.19 -3.33
C THR A 316 -11.43 -3.87 -4.06
N VAL A 317 -11.05 -4.71 -5.02
CA VAL A 317 -9.91 -4.43 -5.90
C VAL A 317 -10.25 -3.23 -6.79
N GLY A 318 -9.77 -2.05 -6.42
CA GLY A 318 -9.83 -0.82 -7.22
C GLY A 318 -8.66 -0.70 -8.20
N PRO A 319 -8.66 0.29 -9.12
CA PRO A 319 -7.60 0.49 -10.09
C PRO A 319 -6.19 0.50 -9.50
N ILE A 320 -6.01 1.14 -8.34
CA ILE A 320 -4.71 1.27 -7.67
C ILE A 320 -4.08 -0.09 -7.30
N PHE A 321 -4.88 -1.14 -7.13
CA PHE A 321 -4.37 -2.50 -6.90
C PHE A 321 -3.53 -3.03 -8.07
N TYR A 322 -3.91 -2.69 -9.30
CA TYR A 322 -3.15 -3.11 -10.47
C TYR A 322 -1.75 -2.48 -10.50
N ALA A 323 -1.59 -1.28 -9.93
CA ALA A 323 -0.28 -0.65 -9.78
C ALA A 323 0.63 -1.46 -8.85
N ALA A 324 0.12 -1.88 -7.68
CA ALA A 324 0.89 -2.70 -6.74
C ALA A 324 1.35 -4.03 -7.36
N VAL A 325 0.48 -4.70 -8.12
CA VAL A 325 0.84 -5.93 -8.85
C VAL A 325 1.91 -5.64 -9.92
N ALA A 326 1.74 -4.57 -10.70
CA ALA A 326 2.68 -4.22 -11.75
C ALA A 326 4.07 -3.83 -11.19
N VAL A 327 4.14 -3.10 -10.06
CA VAL A 327 5.40 -2.78 -9.38
C VAL A 327 6.09 -4.06 -8.88
N ALA A 328 5.35 -4.95 -8.20
CA ALA A 328 5.90 -6.21 -7.70
C ALA A 328 6.49 -7.07 -8.83
N GLU A 329 5.80 -7.18 -9.96
CA GLU A 329 6.33 -7.92 -11.11
C GLU A 329 7.49 -7.21 -11.83
N THR A 330 7.54 -5.88 -11.75
CA THR A 330 8.65 -5.07 -12.29
C THR A 330 9.94 -5.33 -11.51
N PHE A 331 9.87 -5.43 -10.18
CA PHE A 331 11.04 -5.76 -9.35
C PHE A 331 11.33 -7.26 -9.26
N GLY A 332 10.35 -8.13 -9.50
CA GLY A 332 10.55 -9.57 -9.42
C GLY A 332 10.80 -10.05 -7.99
N SER A 333 11.38 -11.25 -7.84
CA SER A 333 11.51 -11.94 -6.55
C SER A 333 12.93 -12.06 -6.03
N SER A 334 13.92 -11.47 -6.70
CA SER A 334 15.34 -11.57 -6.28
C SER A 334 15.67 -10.72 -5.06
N ASN A 335 14.87 -9.69 -4.78
CA ASN A 335 15.18 -8.63 -3.82
C ASN A 335 16.52 -7.90 -4.09
N ALA A 336 16.97 -7.94 -5.34
CA ALA A 336 18.23 -7.35 -5.79
C ALA A 336 18.05 -6.48 -7.05
N SER A 337 16.81 -6.05 -7.32
CA SER A 337 16.51 -5.24 -8.50
C SER A 337 16.89 -3.79 -8.27
N GLN A 338 17.56 -3.17 -9.24
CA GLN A 338 17.87 -1.74 -9.24
C GLN A 338 17.15 -1.09 -10.42
N ILE A 339 16.73 0.16 -10.26
CA ILE A 339 15.97 0.89 -11.27
C ILE A 339 16.64 2.22 -11.61
N VAL A 340 16.47 2.64 -12.86
CA VAL A 340 16.84 3.97 -13.35
C VAL A 340 15.70 4.53 -14.20
N ASP A 341 15.37 5.80 -13.99
CA ASP A 341 14.53 6.58 -14.91
C ASP A 341 15.32 6.88 -16.19
N LEU A 342 14.77 6.48 -17.33
CA LEU A 342 15.41 6.63 -18.64
C LEU A 342 15.27 8.03 -19.23
N GLN A 343 14.46 8.89 -18.62
CA GLN A 343 14.06 10.18 -19.18
C GLN A 343 13.59 10.00 -20.64
N ALA A 344 12.76 8.97 -20.84
CA ALA A 344 12.40 8.44 -22.15
C ALA A 344 11.72 9.49 -23.04
N ASN A 345 11.78 9.23 -24.36
CA ASN A 345 11.11 10.04 -25.37
C ASN A 345 11.45 11.55 -25.30
N GLY A 346 12.70 11.88 -24.98
CA GLY A 346 13.15 13.27 -24.82
C GLY A 346 12.58 13.94 -23.57
N VAL A 347 12.53 13.22 -22.45
CA VAL A 347 11.96 13.69 -21.18
C VAL A 347 10.48 14.05 -21.29
N ASN A 348 9.73 13.35 -22.14
CA ASN A 348 8.32 13.65 -22.36
C ASN A 348 7.47 13.18 -21.17
N ILE A 349 6.77 14.12 -20.52
CA ILE A 349 6.00 13.85 -19.30
C ILE A 349 4.84 12.87 -19.48
N PHE A 350 4.40 12.60 -20.70
CA PHE A 350 3.29 11.68 -20.96
C PHE A 350 3.75 10.25 -21.31
N THR A 351 5.05 10.06 -21.55
CA THR A 351 5.62 8.77 -21.99
C THR A 351 6.92 8.42 -21.27
N PRO A 352 6.93 8.41 -19.91
CA PRO A 352 8.12 8.03 -19.16
C PRO A 352 8.48 6.55 -19.37
N GLY A 353 9.69 6.21 -18.96
CA GLY A 353 10.17 4.84 -19.04
C GLY A 353 11.34 4.58 -18.10
N TYR A 354 11.47 3.34 -17.67
CA TYR A 354 12.46 2.90 -16.69
C TYR A 354 13.16 1.64 -17.18
N ALA A 355 14.44 1.48 -16.82
CA ALA A 355 15.15 0.22 -16.96
C ALA A 355 15.38 -0.41 -15.58
N ILE A 356 15.19 -1.72 -15.50
CA ILE A 356 15.33 -2.50 -14.29
C ILE A 356 16.43 -3.53 -14.50
N TYR A 357 17.39 -3.53 -13.58
CA TYR A 357 18.54 -4.42 -13.57
C TYR A 357 18.40 -5.38 -12.41
N GLU A 358 18.49 -6.68 -12.68
CA GLU A 358 18.39 -7.74 -11.67
C GLU A 358 19.74 -8.42 -11.55
N ASN A 359 20.32 -8.42 -10.34
CA ASN A 359 21.68 -8.93 -10.09
C ASN A 359 22.72 -8.33 -11.06
N GLY A 360 22.57 -7.04 -11.37
CA GLY A 360 23.46 -6.27 -12.23
C GLY A 360 23.29 -6.46 -13.75
N ASN A 361 22.29 -7.22 -14.20
CA ASN A 361 22.00 -7.42 -15.63
C ASN A 361 20.67 -6.75 -15.99
N LEU A 362 20.59 -6.14 -17.17
CA LEU A 362 19.33 -5.60 -17.68
C LEU A 362 18.29 -6.72 -17.78
N ALA A 363 17.20 -6.57 -17.04
CA ALA A 363 16.16 -7.60 -16.93
C ALA A 363 14.85 -7.16 -17.56
N ARG A 364 14.43 -5.90 -17.35
CA ARG A 364 13.12 -5.41 -17.76
C ARG A 364 13.18 -3.93 -18.14
N VAL A 365 12.19 -3.50 -18.92
CA VAL A 365 11.93 -2.10 -19.26
C VAL A 365 10.45 -1.84 -18.98
N ALA A 366 10.15 -0.81 -18.22
CA ALA A 366 8.79 -0.32 -18.02
C ALA A 366 8.58 0.91 -18.91
N LEU A 367 7.50 0.95 -19.68
CA LEU A 367 7.17 2.04 -20.61
C LEU A 367 5.72 2.46 -20.41
N PHE A 368 5.48 3.76 -20.41
CA PHE A 368 4.17 4.34 -20.06
C PHE A 368 3.58 5.14 -21.22
N ASN A 369 2.26 5.28 -21.21
CA ASN A 369 1.53 6.24 -22.04
C ASN A 369 0.36 6.79 -21.23
N TYR A 370 0.42 8.06 -20.87
CA TYR A 370 -0.64 8.74 -20.12
C TYR A 370 -1.78 9.29 -21.00
N VAL A 371 -1.65 9.21 -22.33
CA VAL A 371 -2.61 9.83 -23.25
C VAL A 371 -3.75 8.87 -23.57
N THR A 372 -4.99 9.31 -23.33
CA THR A 372 -6.17 8.68 -23.91
C THR A 372 -6.42 9.24 -25.30
N ASP A 373 -6.29 8.39 -26.31
CA ASP A 373 -6.49 8.77 -27.71
C ASP A 373 -7.21 7.65 -28.48
N PRO A 374 -8.54 7.76 -28.65
CA PRO A 374 -9.33 6.76 -29.38
C PRO A 374 -8.95 6.60 -30.86
N THR A 375 -8.23 7.56 -31.45
CA THR A 375 -7.79 7.48 -32.86
C THR A 375 -6.55 6.62 -33.04
N GLY A 376 -5.81 6.35 -31.95
CA GLY A 376 -4.54 5.64 -31.96
C GLY A 376 -3.34 6.49 -32.39
N ALA A 377 -3.52 7.78 -32.69
CA ALA A 377 -2.44 8.68 -33.12
C ALA A 377 -1.35 8.87 -32.05
N SER A 378 -1.67 8.67 -30.77
CA SER A 378 -0.75 8.72 -29.63
C SER A 378 -0.08 7.37 -29.32
N THR A 379 -0.28 6.35 -30.17
CA THR A 379 0.45 5.07 -30.07
C THR A 379 1.90 5.29 -30.51
N TYR A 380 2.87 4.85 -29.71
CA TYR A 380 4.28 5.00 -30.04
C TYR A 380 5.00 3.67 -30.27
N THR A 381 6.15 3.77 -30.95
CA THR A 381 7.15 2.72 -31.09
C THR A 381 8.44 3.15 -30.40
N ALA A 382 8.84 2.40 -29.37
CA ALA A 382 10.14 2.54 -28.71
C ALA A 382 11.12 1.50 -29.27
N SER A 383 12.17 1.96 -29.95
CA SER A 383 13.22 1.08 -30.49
C SER A 383 14.34 0.91 -29.46
N ILE A 384 14.50 -0.30 -28.93
CA ILE A 384 15.47 -0.58 -27.86
C ILE A 384 16.75 -1.18 -28.46
N SER A 385 17.89 -0.60 -28.11
CA SER A 385 19.22 -1.15 -28.36
C SER A 385 19.92 -1.44 -27.04
N ILE A 386 20.73 -2.51 -27.00
CA ILE A 386 21.48 -2.93 -25.80
C ILE A 386 22.97 -2.83 -26.10
N THR A 387 23.64 -1.94 -25.37
CA THR A 387 25.09 -1.73 -25.43
C THR A 387 25.80 -2.70 -24.51
N GLY A 388 26.90 -3.30 -24.97
CA GLY A 388 27.70 -4.24 -24.17
C GLY A 388 27.02 -5.60 -23.96
N GLY A 389 25.99 -5.94 -24.74
CA GLY A 389 25.28 -7.21 -24.65
C GLY A 389 24.54 -7.56 -25.94
N THR A 390 23.77 -8.64 -25.91
CA THR A 390 22.98 -9.11 -27.05
C THR A 390 21.53 -8.68 -26.88
N VAL A 391 20.95 -8.08 -27.92
CA VAL A 391 19.49 -7.84 -27.95
C VAL A 391 18.80 -9.21 -28.06
N PRO A 392 17.91 -9.56 -27.12
CA PRO A 392 17.26 -10.86 -27.16
C PRO A 392 16.38 -10.96 -28.40
N SER A 393 16.37 -12.15 -29.04
CA SER A 393 15.56 -12.39 -30.25
C SER A 393 14.05 -12.34 -29.99
N GLN A 394 13.64 -12.49 -28.74
CA GLN A 394 12.27 -12.43 -28.27
C GLN A 394 12.21 -11.84 -26.87
N VAL A 395 11.12 -11.15 -26.57
CA VAL A 395 10.81 -10.63 -25.23
C VAL A 395 9.40 -11.04 -24.83
N SER A 396 9.14 -11.11 -23.52
CA SER A 396 7.79 -11.23 -23.00
C SER A 396 7.27 -9.84 -22.65
N VAL A 397 6.01 -9.55 -23.00
CA VAL A 397 5.39 -8.25 -22.73
C VAL A 397 4.13 -8.44 -21.90
N LYS A 398 3.97 -7.61 -20.88
CA LYS A 398 2.75 -7.49 -20.08
C LYS A 398 2.24 -6.07 -20.21
N TYR A 399 0.93 -5.92 -20.36
CA TYR A 399 0.28 -4.63 -20.50
C TYR A 399 -0.65 -4.37 -19.32
N LEU A 400 -0.54 -3.18 -18.73
CA LEU A 400 -1.55 -2.57 -17.88
C LEU A 400 -2.46 -1.73 -18.78
N LEU A 401 -3.70 -2.14 -19.02
CA LEU A 401 -4.58 -1.51 -20.01
C LEU A 401 -5.97 -1.21 -19.47
N ALA A 402 -6.54 -0.12 -19.96
CA ALA A 402 -7.94 0.21 -19.90
C ALA A 402 -8.36 1.02 -21.15
N PRO A 403 -9.66 1.16 -21.47
CA PRO A 403 -10.13 1.97 -22.61
C PRO A 403 -9.83 3.47 -22.51
N SER A 404 -9.62 3.98 -21.28
CA SER A 404 -9.36 5.39 -21.00
C SER A 404 -8.70 5.53 -19.63
N VAL A 405 -7.93 6.59 -19.42
CA VAL A 405 -7.45 6.99 -18.08
C VAL A 405 -8.58 7.22 -17.09
N ALA A 406 -9.78 7.58 -17.56
CA ALA A 406 -10.95 7.74 -16.71
C ALA A 406 -11.73 6.43 -16.42
N GLU A 407 -11.31 5.29 -16.98
CA GLU A 407 -11.96 4.00 -16.75
C GLU A 407 -11.83 3.57 -15.28
N LYS A 408 -12.84 2.90 -14.74
CA LYS A 408 -12.83 2.42 -13.35
C LYS A 408 -12.80 0.90 -13.20
N THR A 409 -13.26 0.18 -14.22
CA THR A 409 -13.62 -1.24 -14.09
C THR A 409 -12.94 -2.13 -15.11
N ASN A 410 -12.90 -1.72 -16.38
CA ASN A 410 -12.36 -2.53 -17.46
C ASN A 410 -10.83 -2.41 -17.54
N ILE A 411 -10.16 -2.83 -16.46
CA ILE A 411 -8.71 -2.77 -16.28
C ILE A 411 -8.14 -4.19 -16.34
N THR A 412 -7.02 -4.34 -17.03
CA THR A 412 -6.30 -5.61 -17.15
C THR A 412 -4.82 -5.43 -16.88
N TRP A 413 -4.21 -6.44 -16.25
CA TRP A 413 -2.77 -6.63 -16.20
C TRP A 413 -2.43 -7.96 -16.88
N ALA A 414 -1.59 -7.93 -17.93
CA ALA A 414 -1.26 -9.12 -18.73
C ALA A 414 -2.51 -9.87 -19.25
N GLY A 415 -3.54 -9.11 -19.64
CA GLY A 415 -4.83 -9.65 -20.13
C GLY A 415 -5.73 -10.24 -19.04
N GLN A 416 -5.38 -10.09 -17.77
CA GLN A 416 -6.16 -10.59 -16.64
C GLN A 416 -6.81 -9.44 -15.88
N THR A 417 -8.10 -9.56 -15.62
CA THR A 417 -8.82 -8.75 -14.63
C THR A 417 -8.89 -9.53 -13.34
N VAL A 418 -8.74 -8.86 -12.21
CA VAL A 418 -8.88 -9.50 -10.90
C VAL A 418 -10.35 -9.81 -10.65
N ALA A 419 -10.74 -11.09 -10.80
CA ALA A 419 -12.11 -11.54 -10.65
C ALA A 419 -12.60 -11.43 -9.19
N SER A 420 -13.90 -11.19 -9.00
CA SER A 420 -14.55 -11.08 -7.68
C SER A 420 -14.42 -12.31 -6.76
N LYS A 421 -14.05 -13.48 -7.30
CA LYS A 421 -13.72 -14.68 -6.50
C LYS A 421 -12.29 -14.69 -5.98
N ASP A 422 -11.32 -14.17 -6.75
CA ASP A 422 -9.94 -14.02 -6.30
C ASP A 422 -9.82 -12.88 -5.28
N GLN A 423 -10.73 -11.91 -5.31
CA GLN A 423 -10.90 -10.94 -4.22
C GLN A 423 -11.07 -11.64 -2.85
N ARG A 424 -11.76 -12.78 -2.73
CA ARG A 424 -11.92 -13.48 -1.43
C ARG A 424 -10.69 -14.28 -1.01
N ARG A 425 -9.98 -14.90 -1.96
CA ARG A 425 -8.74 -15.66 -1.68
C ARG A 425 -7.55 -14.75 -1.41
N TYR A 426 -7.45 -13.60 -2.10
CA TYR A 426 -6.48 -12.56 -1.78
C TYR A 426 -6.83 -11.82 -0.50
N LYS A 427 -8.12 -11.54 -0.21
CA LYS A 427 -8.57 -11.07 1.12
C LYS A 427 -8.12 -12.01 2.23
N GLN A 428 -8.28 -13.33 2.05
CA GLN A 428 -7.77 -14.30 3.01
C GLN A 428 -6.24 -14.34 3.04
N SER A 429 -5.53 -14.29 1.92
CA SER A 429 -4.06 -14.34 1.89
C SER A 429 -3.39 -13.09 2.49
N LEU A 430 -3.86 -11.88 2.17
CA LEU A 430 -3.37 -10.62 2.73
C LEU A 430 -3.81 -10.48 4.19
N ALA A 431 -5.05 -10.84 4.54
CA ALA A 431 -5.44 -10.91 5.95
C ALA A 431 -4.63 -11.98 6.71
N THR A 432 -4.34 -13.15 6.14
CA THR A 432 -3.56 -14.17 6.89
C THR A 432 -2.06 -13.83 6.96
N LYS A 433 -1.56 -12.92 6.11
CA LYS A 433 -0.16 -12.45 6.11
C LYS A 433 0.06 -11.09 6.80
N GLN A 434 -0.96 -10.23 6.91
CA GLN A 434 -0.92 -8.93 7.61
C GLN A 434 -1.81 -8.87 8.88
N LEU A 435 -2.85 -9.70 9.01
CA LEU A 435 -3.69 -9.85 10.21
C LEU A 435 -3.41 -11.21 10.87
N ALA A 436 -2.37 -11.29 11.70
CA ALA A 436 -2.37 -12.29 12.75
C ALA A 436 -2.66 -11.62 14.09
N PHE A 437 -3.91 -11.23 14.38
CA PHE A 437 -4.31 -11.03 15.78
C PHE A 437 -5.71 -11.50 16.19
N ALA A 438 -5.66 -12.18 17.33
CA ALA A 438 -6.60 -12.21 18.44
C ALA A 438 -7.97 -12.89 18.25
N LYS A 439 -7.98 -14.20 18.50
CA LYS A 439 -9.07 -14.84 19.26
C LYS A 439 -8.57 -15.21 20.65
N TYR A 440 -8.33 -14.22 21.50
CA TYR A 440 -8.23 -14.44 22.95
C TYR A 440 -9.07 -13.39 23.68
N LYS A 441 -10.17 -13.84 24.29
CA LYS A 441 -10.86 -13.09 25.34
C LYS A 441 -9.89 -12.97 26.51
N PHE A 442 -9.57 -11.75 26.94
CA PHE A 442 -9.04 -11.52 28.29
C PHE A 442 -10.23 -11.47 29.26
N PRO A 443 -10.38 -12.42 30.20
CA PRO A 443 -11.16 -12.18 31.40
C PRO A 443 -10.27 -11.45 32.43
N HIS A 444 -10.86 -10.46 33.09
CA HIS A 444 -10.31 -9.68 34.21
C HIS A 444 -9.23 -8.64 33.88
N LEU A 445 -9.66 -7.38 33.85
CA LEU A 445 -9.12 -6.29 34.69
C LEU A 445 -10.17 -5.16 34.71
N ALA A 446 -11.23 -5.42 35.47
CA ALA A 446 -12.12 -4.38 35.99
C ALA A 446 -11.91 -4.35 37.50
N SER A 447 -10.94 -3.56 37.95
CA SER A 447 -10.83 -2.91 39.27
C SER A 447 -9.44 -2.32 39.45
N LEU A 448 -9.27 -1.08 39.00
CA LEU A 448 -8.74 0.09 39.74
C LEU A 448 -8.45 1.23 38.76
#